data_AF-A0A8T2W8B0-F1
#
_entry.id   AF-A0A8T2W8B0-F1
#
_cell.length_a   1.000
_cell.length_b   1.000
_cell.length_c   1.000
_cell.angle_alpha   90.00
_cell.angle_beta   90.00
_cell.angle_gamma   90.00
#
_symmetry.space_group_name_H-M   'P 1'
#
loop_
_entity.id
_entity.type
_entity.pdbx_description
1 polymer ?
#
loop_
_entity_poly.entity_id
_entity_poly.type
_entity_poly.pdbx_seq_one_letter_code
_entity_poly.pdbx_strand_id
1 'polypeptide(L)'
;MMKKRKSDSRPCRKYTVRKVYDRTGSLEDTEQLSGEQFDNLYNFYRSLYAPVTEQDIDDFGATFKGGAEERADVLKHYEEFEGNMTRVFDWVMLSDPERDSHRFMDLINSAIESGEVKRYKKYTTWAAAVAKKKRPAPEGLAAAKAKSGKGKKKKGAENSEQALVAMMQQRGQGAFEGMLSSLASKYGIDDEGFPPEPTDEEFEAARQRIHANKSGGSSGSKKRQSGGGGGGPGGQKKQQKKKK
;
A
#
# COMPACT_ATOMS: atom_id res chain seq x y z
N MET A 1 -15.94 65.33 -38.38
CA MET A 1 -15.71 64.79 -37.02
C MET A 1 -16.06 63.30 -37.00
N MET A 2 -15.08 62.41 -37.20
CA MET A 2 -15.28 60.96 -37.09
C MET A 2 -15.01 60.51 -35.65
N LYS A 3 -16.05 60.05 -34.95
CA LYS A 3 -15.92 59.44 -33.61
C LYS A 3 -15.40 58.01 -33.78
N LYS A 4 -14.16 57.76 -33.38
CA LYS A 4 -13.56 56.41 -33.28
C LYS A 4 -14.40 55.56 -32.32
N ARG A 5 -15.00 54.48 -32.82
CA ARG A 5 -15.60 53.43 -31.98
C ARG A 5 -14.45 52.69 -31.29
N LYS A 6 -14.35 52.85 -29.96
CA LYS A 6 -13.48 52.02 -29.12
C LYS A 6 -13.94 50.58 -29.29
N SER A 7 -13.08 49.75 -29.86
CA SER A 7 -13.21 48.30 -29.83
C SER A 7 -12.98 47.87 -28.37
N ASP A 8 -14.06 47.71 -27.61
CA ASP A 8 -14.03 47.03 -26.32
C ASP A 8 -13.72 45.55 -26.59
N SER A 9 -12.41 45.25 -26.68
CA SER A 9 -11.89 43.91 -26.49
C SER A 9 -12.19 43.54 -25.05
N ARG A 10 -13.37 42.95 -24.83
CA ARG A 10 -13.70 42.34 -23.55
C ARG A 10 -12.68 41.23 -23.33
N PRO A 11 -11.85 41.29 -22.27
CA PRO A 11 -10.94 40.21 -21.97
C PRO A 11 -11.81 38.98 -21.72
N CYS A 12 -11.73 38.02 -22.64
CA CYS A 12 -12.34 36.71 -22.46
C CYS A 12 -11.78 36.16 -21.15
N ARG A 13 -12.56 36.21 -20.07
CA ARG A 13 -12.29 35.44 -18.86
C ARG A 13 -12.40 33.99 -19.31
N LYS A 14 -11.26 33.42 -19.72
CA LYS A 14 -11.15 32.05 -20.25
C LYS A 14 -11.31 31.04 -19.10
N TYR A 15 -12.45 31.08 -18.42
CA TYR A 15 -13.01 29.91 -17.78
C TYR A 15 -13.87 29.23 -18.84
N THR A 16 -13.19 28.54 -19.76
CA THR A 16 -13.87 27.83 -20.84
C THR A 16 -14.74 26.76 -20.21
N VAL A 17 -16.04 26.80 -20.46
CA VAL A 17 -17.06 25.80 -20.05
C VAL A 17 -16.53 24.36 -20.17
N ARG A 18 -15.71 24.11 -21.20
CA ARG A 18 -15.00 22.85 -21.41
C ARG A 18 -14.11 22.40 -20.24
N LYS A 19 -13.32 23.30 -19.64
CA LYS A 19 -12.45 22.98 -18.49
C LYS A 19 -13.23 22.64 -17.23
N VAL A 20 -14.39 23.29 -17.05
CA VAL A 20 -15.30 22.97 -15.94
C VAL A 20 -15.86 21.58 -16.19
N TYR A 21 -16.39 21.33 -17.37
CA TYR A 21 -16.92 20.04 -17.78
C TYR A 21 -15.91 18.90 -17.66
N ASP A 22 -14.68 19.09 -18.14
CA ASP A 22 -13.63 18.07 -18.05
C ASP A 22 -13.25 17.76 -16.58
N ARG A 23 -13.50 18.70 -15.65
CA ARG A 23 -13.24 18.52 -14.21
C ARG A 23 -14.43 17.96 -13.43
N THR A 24 -15.65 18.38 -13.75
CA THR A 24 -16.88 18.08 -12.97
C THR A 24 -17.81 17.09 -13.66
N GLY A 25 -17.65 16.85 -14.96
CA GLY A 25 -18.50 15.97 -15.77
C GLY A 25 -19.92 16.51 -16.01
N SER A 26 -20.28 17.67 -15.46
CA SER A 26 -21.61 18.27 -15.52
C SER A 26 -21.54 19.77 -15.82
N LEU A 27 -22.50 20.23 -16.63
CA LEU A 27 -22.77 21.66 -16.87
C LEU A 27 -23.99 22.16 -16.07
N GLU A 28 -24.77 21.26 -15.45
CA GLU A 28 -26.01 21.62 -14.75
C GLU A 28 -25.76 22.49 -13.52
N ASP A 29 -24.58 22.37 -12.90
CA ASP A 29 -24.15 23.22 -11.78
C ASP A 29 -23.96 24.69 -12.17
N THR A 30 -23.95 25.04 -13.47
CA THR A 30 -23.76 26.43 -13.90
C THR A 30 -25.04 27.27 -13.95
N GLU A 31 -26.24 26.65 -13.98
CA GLU A 31 -27.49 27.41 -14.15
C GLU A 31 -28.52 27.26 -13.00
N GLN A 32 -28.66 26.10 -12.34
CA GLN A 32 -29.77 25.90 -11.37
C GLN A 32 -29.40 25.95 -9.87
N LEU A 33 -28.12 25.82 -9.50
CA LEU A 33 -27.64 25.81 -8.10
C LEU A 33 -26.55 26.89 -7.85
N SER A 34 -26.64 28.01 -8.56
CA SER A 34 -25.66 29.09 -8.45
C SER A 34 -25.77 29.82 -7.10
N GLY A 35 -24.78 29.61 -6.23
CA GLY A 35 -24.67 30.35 -4.98
C GLY A 35 -23.43 29.94 -4.18
N GLU A 36 -22.83 30.90 -3.46
CA GLU A 36 -21.63 30.69 -2.63
C GLU A 36 -21.77 29.53 -1.63
N GLN A 37 -22.99 29.19 -1.21
CA GLN A 37 -23.26 28.08 -0.30
C GLN A 37 -23.08 26.70 -0.97
N PHE A 38 -23.47 26.56 -2.24
CA PHE A 38 -23.27 25.32 -3.00
C PHE A 38 -21.79 25.13 -3.33
N ASP A 39 -21.12 26.19 -3.78
CA ASP A 39 -19.67 26.15 -4.06
C ASP A 39 -18.87 25.76 -2.82
N ASN A 40 -19.22 26.31 -1.65
CA ASN A 40 -18.56 25.94 -0.39
C ASN A 40 -18.79 24.47 -0.02
N LEU A 41 -20.01 23.95 -0.20
CA LEU A 41 -20.33 22.55 0.10
C LEU A 41 -19.65 21.59 -0.89
N TYR A 42 -19.65 21.94 -2.18
CA TYR A 42 -18.97 21.19 -3.23
C TYR A 42 -17.45 21.15 -2.97
N ASN A 43 -16.84 22.30 -2.68
CA ASN A 43 -15.41 22.37 -2.35
C ASN A 43 -15.08 21.59 -1.08
N PHE A 44 -15.96 21.61 -0.07
CA PHE A 44 -15.81 20.80 1.14
C PHE A 44 -15.77 19.30 0.81
N TYR A 45 -16.79 18.76 0.15
CA TYR A 45 -16.80 17.33 -0.22
C TYR A 45 -15.68 16.96 -1.18
N ARG A 46 -15.32 17.86 -2.09
CA ARG A 46 -14.21 17.62 -3.03
C ARG A 46 -12.85 17.65 -2.35
N SER A 47 -12.71 18.37 -1.24
CA SER A 47 -11.49 18.41 -0.43
C SER A 47 -11.30 17.18 0.46
N LEU A 48 -12.37 16.43 0.76
CA LEU A 48 -12.28 15.22 1.58
C LEU A 48 -11.49 14.10 0.90
N TYR A 49 -11.48 14.07 -0.44
CA TYR A 49 -10.79 13.06 -1.23
C TYR A 49 -9.82 13.70 -2.21
N ALA A 50 -8.59 13.17 -2.26
CA ALA A 50 -7.61 13.58 -3.25
C ALA A 50 -8.19 13.41 -4.67
N PRO A 51 -7.92 14.36 -5.58
CA PRO A 51 -8.29 14.16 -6.98
C PRO A 51 -7.50 12.99 -7.55
N VAL A 52 -8.19 12.06 -8.22
CA VAL A 52 -7.54 11.00 -8.98
C VAL A 52 -6.77 11.64 -10.12
N THR A 53 -5.45 11.46 -10.10
CA THR A 53 -4.54 11.92 -11.14
C THR A 53 -4.29 10.81 -12.17
N GLU A 54 -3.79 11.16 -13.35
CA GLU A 54 -3.38 10.17 -14.35
C GLU A 54 -2.30 9.22 -13.79
N GLN A 55 -1.42 9.72 -12.92
CA GLN A 55 -0.38 8.92 -12.25
C GLN A 55 -0.99 7.88 -11.32
N ASP A 56 -2.05 8.22 -10.59
CA ASP A 56 -2.73 7.25 -9.71
C ASP A 56 -3.36 6.09 -10.52
N ILE A 57 -3.80 6.35 -11.76
CA ILE A 57 -4.32 5.33 -12.67
C ILE A 57 -3.20 4.39 -13.13
N ASP A 58 -2.04 4.95 -13.49
CA ASP A 58 -0.87 4.18 -13.91
C ASP A 58 -0.31 3.33 -12.74
N ASP A 59 -0.23 3.91 -11.54
CA ASP A 59 0.22 3.23 -10.32
C ASP A 59 -0.75 2.10 -9.91
N PHE A 60 -2.06 2.36 -10.02
CA PHE A 60 -3.07 1.33 -9.82
C PHE A 60 -2.92 0.22 -10.87
N GLY A 61 -2.73 0.57 -12.14
CA GLY A 61 -2.54 -0.41 -13.21
C GLY A 61 -1.29 -1.27 -13.01
N ALA A 62 -0.19 -0.70 -12.51
CA ALA A 62 1.03 -1.43 -12.18
C ALA A 62 0.83 -2.40 -11.00
N THR A 63 0.01 -2.02 -10.02
CA THR A 63 -0.28 -2.85 -8.83
C THR A 63 -1.30 -3.95 -9.13
N PHE A 64 -2.35 -3.62 -9.90
CA PHE A 64 -3.41 -4.55 -10.27
C PHE A 64 -2.89 -5.63 -11.22
N LYS A 65 -2.09 -5.26 -12.23
CA LYS A 65 -1.54 -6.22 -13.20
C LYS A 65 -0.52 -7.16 -12.55
N GLY A 66 -0.85 -8.44 -12.49
CA GLY A 66 -0.06 -9.48 -11.82
C GLY A 66 -0.30 -9.54 -10.31
N GLY A 67 -1.25 -8.76 -9.79
CA GLY A 67 -1.68 -8.77 -8.40
C GLY A 67 -2.60 -9.96 -8.08
N ALA A 68 -2.90 -10.12 -6.79
CA ALA A 68 -3.85 -11.13 -6.31
C ALA A 68 -5.30 -10.80 -6.69
N GLU A 69 -5.64 -9.50 -6.74
CA GLU A 69 -6.97 -9.00 -7.11
C GLU A 69 -7.31 -9.36 -8.56
N GLU A 70 -6.40 -9.11 -9.50
CA GLU A 70 -6.59 -9.51 -10.89
C GLU A 70 -6.78 -11.02 -11.03
N ARG A 71 -5.99 -11.83 -10.30
CA ARG A 71 -6.17 -13.29 -10.31
C ARG A 71 -7.58 -13.67 -9.85
N ALA A 72 -8.06 -13.09 -8.75
CA ALA A 72 -9.38 -13.38 -8.23
C ALA A 72 -10.47 -13.01 -9.25
N ASP A 73 -10.36 -11.84 -9.88
CA ASP A 73 -11.32 -11.38 -10.89
C ASP A 73 -11.33 -12.26 -12.14
N VAL A 74 -10.15 -12.64 -12.65
CA VAL A 74 -10.05 -13.52 -13.82
C VAL A 74 -10.67 -14.88 -13.53
N LEU A 75 -10.40 -15.47 -12.37
CA LEU A 75 -10.95 -16.79 -12.02
C LEU A 75 -12.47 -16.72 -11.82
N LYS A 76 -12.96 -15.69 -11.13
CA LYS A 76 -14.40 -15.47 -10.94
C LYS A 76 -15.15 -15.41 -12.27
N HIS A 77 -14.73 -14.52 -13.18
CA HIS A 77 -15.41 -14.37 -14.48
C HIS A 77 -15.18 -15.58 -15.40
N TYR A 78 -14.05 -16.28 -15.27
CA TYR A 78 -13.79 -17.51 -16.01
C TYR A 78 -14.80 -18.61 -15.64
N GLU A 79 -15.16 -18.75 -14.37
CA GLU A 79 -16.19 -19.68 -13.91
C GLU A 79 -17.59 -19.24 -14.34
N GLU A 80 -17.93 -17.95 -14.17
CA GLU A 80 -19.23 -17.39 -14.55
C GLU A 80 -19.53 -17.54 -16.06
N PHE A 81 -18.51 -17.41 -16.90
CA PHE A 81 -18.65 -17.49 -18.36
C PHE A 81 -18.24 -18.85 -18.96
N GLU A 82 -18.02 -19.86 -18.13
CA GLU A 82 -17.65 -21.22 -18.55
C GLU A 82 -16.47 -21.25 -19.55
N GLY A 83 -15.44 -20.45 -19.26
CA GLY A 83 -14.23 -20.34 -20.08
C GLY A 83 -14.38 -19.59 -21.40
N ASN A 84 -15.42 -18.75 -21.57
CA ASN A 84 -15.48 -17.81 -22.68
C ASN A 84 -14.60 -16.58 -22.43
N MET A 85 -13.36 -16.62 -22.92
CA MET A 85 -12.37 -15.58 -22.66
C MET A 85 -12.72 -14.21 -23.26
N THR A 86 -13.46 -14.13 -24.38
CA THR A 86 -13.89 -12.83 -24.92
C THR A 86 -14.72 -12.06 -23.89
N ARG A 87 -15.66 -12.74 -23.24
CA ARG A 87 -16.46 -12.13 -22.16
C ARG A 87 -15.61 -11.84 -20.93
N VAL A 88 -14.62 -12.67 -20.61
CA VAL A 88 -13.71 -12.37 -19.48
C VAL A 88 -12.96 -11.06 -19.71
N PHE A 89 -12.44 -10.82 -20.92
CA PHE A 89 -11.78 -9.55 -21.26
C PHE A 89 -12.73 -8.34 -21.20
N ASP A 90 -14.01 -8.52 -21.54
CA ASP A 90 -14.99 -7.42 -21.43
C ASP A 90 -15.26 -7.00 -19.97
N TRP A 91 -15.06 -7.90 -19.00
CA TRP A 91 -15.36 -7.66 -17.59
C TRP A 91 -14.14 -7.32 -16.74
N VAL A 92 -12.96 -7.87 -17.06
CA VAL A 92 -11.74 -7.63 -16.28
C VAL A 92 -11.14 -6.28 -16.65
N MET A 93 -10.91 -5.45 -15.62
CA MET A 93 -10.31 -4.12 -15.79
C MET A 93 -8.89 -4.18 -16.35
N LEU A 94 -8.51 -3.14 -17.11
CA LEU A 94 -7.16 -2.97 -17.66
C LEU A 94 -6.65 -4.16 -18.48
N SER A 95 -7.57 -4.88 -19.13
CA SER A 95 -7.27 -6.09 -19.88
C SER A 95 -7.33 -5.85 -21.39
N ASP A 96 -6.26 -6.22 -22.10
CA ASP A 96 -6.16 -6.11 -23.54
C ASP A 96 -6.06 -7.52 -24.17
N PRO A 97 -7.00 -7.95 -25.03
CA PRO A 97 -7.00 -9.29 -25.62
C PRO A 97 -5.71 -9.64 -26.39
N GLU A 98 -5.04 -8.65 -26.96
CA GLU A 98 -3.81 -8.87 -27.73
C GLU A 98 -2.58 -8.97 -26.84
N ARG A 99 -2.50 -8.12 -25.81
CA ARG A 99 -1.32 -8.00 -24.93
C ARG A 99 -1.35 -9.00 -23.77
N ASP A 100 -2.54 -9.26 -23.22
CA ASP A 100 -2.72 -10.01 -21.97
C ASP A 100 -3.15 -11.47 -22.18
N SER A 101 -3.43 -11.89 -23.42
CA SER A 101 -3.86 -13.25 -23.72
C SER A 101 -2.90 -14.33 -23.18
N HIS A 102 -1.59 -14.19 -23.38
CA HIS A 102 -0.63 -15.16 -22.84
C HIS A 102 -0.55 -15.15 -21.32
N ARG A 103 -0.71 -13.99 -20.67
CA ARG A 103 -0.68 -13.85 -19.21
C ARG A 103 -1.88 -14.52 -18.55
N PHE A 104 -3.07 -14.27 -19.09
CA PHE A 104 -4.31 -14.91 -18.60
C PHE A 104 -4.30 -16.41 -18.87
N MET A 105 -3.74 -16.84 -20.01
CA MET A 105 -3.53 -18.27 -20.28
C MET A 105 -2.62 -18.93 -19.22
N ASP A 106 -1.47 -18.33 -18.90
CA ASP A 106 -0.55 -18.87 -17.90
C ASP A 106 -1.20 -18.91 -16.50
N LEU A 107 -1.96 -17.87 -16.13
CA LEU A 107 -2.71 -17.79 -14.87
C LEU A 107 -3.78 -18.88 -14.76
N ILE A 108 -4.65 -19.00 -15.77
CA ILE A 108 -5.73 -19.99 -15.77
C ILE A 108 -5.16 -21.41 -15.83
N ASN A 109 -4.10 -21.64 -16.60
CA ASN A 109 -3.44 -22.95 -16.61
C ASN A 109 -2.90 -23.31 -15.23
N SER A 110 -2.26 -22.38 -14.52
CA SER A 110 -1.79 -22.63 -13.15
C SER A 110 -2.93 -22.94 -12.18
N ALA A 111 -4.09 -22.28 -12.34
CA ALA A 111 -5.27 -22.52 -11.52
C ALA A 111 -5.96 -23.86 -11.85
N ILE A 112 -5.92 -24.29 -13.12
CA ILE A 112 -6.38 -25.63 -13.54
C ILE A 112 -5.45 -26.70 -12.99
N GLU A 113 -4.14 -26.49 -13.02
CA GLU A 113 -3.14 -27.41 -12.47
C GLU A 113 -3.27 -27.56 -10.95
N SER A 114 -3.59 -26.47 -10.23
CA SER A 114 -3.90 -26.52 -8.80
C SER A 114 -5.29 -27.07 -8.50
N GLY A 115 -6.13 -27.30 -9.50
CA GLY A 115 -7.50 -27.81 -9.34
C GLY A 115 -8.48 -26.80 -8.76
N GLU A 116 -8.15 -25.50 -8.78
CA GLU A 116 -9.01 -24.42 -8.27
C GLU A 116 -10.22 -24.19 -9.19
N VAL A 117 -9.99 -24.28 -10.51
CA VAL A 117 -11.03 -24.06 -11.53
C VAL A 117 -11.13 -25.22 -12.53
N LYS A 118 -12.32 -25.41 -13.08
CA LYS A 118 -12.58 -26.46 -14.08
C LYS A 118 -12.06 -26.04 -15.47
N ARG A 119 -11.53 -27.00 -16.23
CA ARG A 119 -11.18 -26.77 -17.63
C ARG A 119 -12.42 -26.86 -18.52
N TYR A 120 -12.77 -25.77 -19.19
CA TYR A 120 -13.90 -25.72 -20.13
C TYR A 120 -13.48 -25.89 -21.59
N LYS A 121 -14.37 -26.42 -22.43
CA LYS A 121 -14.10 -26.64 -23.87
C LYS A 121 -13.78 -25.33 -24.61
N LYS A 122 -14.52 -24.26 -24.33
CA LYS A 122 -14.30 -22.93 -24.94
C LYS A 122 -12.92 -22.36 -24.62
N TYR A 123 -12.43 -22.62 -23.40
CA TYR A 123 -11.08 -22.23 -23.02
C TYR A 123 -10.01 -23.03 -23.77
N THR A 124 -10.19 -24.34 -23.95
CA THR A 124 -9.19 -25.17 -24.66
C THR A 124 -8.99 -24.73 -26.12
N THR A 125 -10.05 -24.36 -26.82
CA THR A 125 -9.96 -23.85 -28.20
C THR A 125 -9.29 -22.47 -28.24
N TRP A 126 -9.64 -21.60 -27.30
CA TRP A 126 -9.02 -20.29 -27.16
C TRP A 126 -7.52 -20.40 -26.82
N ALA A 127 -7.14 -21.23 -25.84
CA ALA A 127 -5.75 -21.42 -25.43
C ALA A 127 -4.89 -21.95 -26.58
N ALA A 128 -5.43 -22.87 -27.40
CA ALA A 128 -4.74 -23.34 -28.60
C ALA A 128 -4.56 -22.24 -29.66
N ALA A 129 -5.51 -21.31 -29.79
CA ALA A 129 -5.38 -20.16 -30.69
C ALA A 129 -4.35 -19.14 -30.17
N VAL A 130 -4.32 -18.87 -28.86
CA VAL A 130 -3.35 -17.97 -28.22
C VAL A 130 -1.94 -18.54 -28.28
N ALA A 131 -1.76 -19.84 -28.09
CA ALA A 131 -0.46 -20.49 -28.21
C ALA A 131 0.17 -20.37 -29.61
N LYS A 132 -0.65 -20.19 -30.66
CA LYS A 132 -0.17 -19.93 -32.04
C LYS A 132 0.23 -18.47 -32.25
N LYS A 133 -0.31 -17.53 -31.47
CA LYS A 133 0.07 -16.12 -31.55
C LYS A 133 1.46 -15.92 -30.96
N LYS A 134 2.28 -15.07 -31.60
CA LYS A 134 3.57 -14.68 -31.05
C LYS A 134 3.34 -14.03 -29.69
N ARG A 135 4.08 -14.48 -28.68
CA ARG A 135 4.04 -13.87 -27.35
C ARG A 135 4.49 -12.41 -27.50
N PRO A 136 3.68 -11.43 -27.08
CA PRO A 136 4.08 -10.03 -27.12
C PRO A 136 5.38 -9.88 -26.33
N ALA A 137 6.29 -9.04 -26.83
CA ALA A 137 7.54 -8.78 -26.13
C ALA A 137 7.23 -8.29 -24.70
N PRO A 138 7.94 -8.77 -23.68
CA PRO A 138 7.66 -8.38 -22.31
C PRO A 138 8.01 -6.90 -22.12
N GLU A 139 7.02 -6.02 -22.25
CA GLU A 139 7.18 -4.65 -21.78
C GLU A 139 7.17 -4.66 -20.25
N GLY A 140 8.32 -4.33 -19.67
CA GLY A 140 8.45 -3.81 -18.31
C GLY A 140 8.45 -4.83 -17.16
N LEU A 141 7.56 -5.84 -17.15
CA LEU A 141 7.40 -6.69 -15.96
C LEU A 141 8.46 -7.80 -15.83
N ALA A 142 9.10 -8.17 -16.94
CA ALA A 142 10.21 -9.14 -16.92
C ALA A 142 11.56 -8.53 -16.51
N ALA A 143 11.71 -7.20 -16.43
CA ALA A 143 12.97 -6.58 -16.02
C ALA A 143 13.31 -6.85 -14.54
N ALA A 144 12.29 -7.09 -13.69
CA ALA A 144 12.50 -7.43 -12.28
C ALA A 144 12.83 -8.91 -12.04
N LYS A 145 12.28 -9.84 -12.84
CA LYS A 145 12.57 -11.29 -12.68
C LYS A 145 13.65 -11.85 -13.60
N ALA A 146 13.98 -11.20 -14.72
CA ALA A 146 15.02 -11.65 -15.65
C ALA A 146 16.45 -11.17 -15.29
N LYS A 147 16.61 -10.28 -14.30
CA LYS A 147 17.94 -9.91 -13.75
C LYS A 147 18.48 -10.88 -12.69
N SER A 148 17.75 -11.95 -12.35
CA SER A 148 18.23 -13.01 -11.45
C SER A 148 18.64 -14.30 -12.18
N GLY A 149 18.58 -14.35 -13.51
CA GLY A 149 18.50 -15.63 -14.22
C GLY A 149 19.28 -15.77 -15.52
N LYS A 150 20.42 -15.08 -15.74
CA LYS A 150 21.45 -15.52 -16.70
C LYS A 150 22.70 -14.63 -16.66
N GLY A 151 23.75 -15.12 -16.01
CA GLY A 151 25.08 -14.52 -16.09
C GLY A 151 26.12 -15.22 -15.21
N LYS A 152 26.88 -16.13 -15.83
CA LYS A 152 28.13 -16.74 -15.35
C LYS A 152 28.06 -17.81 -14.25
N LYS A 153 28.14 -19.05 -14.73
CA LYS A 153 28.87 -20.19 -14.15
C LYS A 153 30.13 -19.72 -13.40
N LYS A 154 30.09 -19.67 -12.07
CA LYS A 154 31.26 -19.75 -11.19
C LYS A 154 30.86 -20.51 -9.92
N LYS A 155 31.66 -21.52 -9.60
CA LYS A 155 31.59 -22.35 -8.40
C LYS A 155 31.41 -21.51 -7.13
N GLY A 156 30.62 -21.99 -6.17
CA GLY A 156 30.64 -21.50 -4.78
C GLY A 156 29.25 -21.27 -4.17
N ALA A 157 28.42 -22.30 -4.11
CA ALA A 157 27.16 -22.28 -3.36
C ALA A 157 27.41 -22.52 -1.87
N GLU A 158 28.06 -21.58 -1.19
CA GLU A 158 28.15 -21.51 0.29
C GLU A 158 28.23 -20.05 0.81
N ASN A 159 28.23 -19.03 -0.06
CA ASN A 159 28.60 -17.66 0.33
C ASN A 159 27.46 -16.62 0.20
N SER A 160 26.23 -17.02 -0.15
CA SER A 160 25.11 -16.07 -0.31
C SER A 160 24.54 -15.57 1.01
N GLU A 161 24.46 -16.43 2.02
CA GLU A 161 24.05 -16.02 3.37
C GLU A 161 25.15 -15.20 4.05
N GLN A 162 26.42 -15.61 3.92
CA GLN A 162 27.56 -14.85 4.44
C GLN A 162 27.69 -13.46 3.80
N ALA A 163 27.40 -13.33 2.50
CA ALA A 163 27.36 -12.03 1.82
C ALA A 163 26.21 -11.13 2.32
N LEU A 164 25.03 -11.71 2.59
CA LEU A 164 23.91 -10.97 3.18
C LEU A 164 24.22 -10.53 4.62
N VAL A 165 24.81 -11.40 5.44
CA VAL A 165 25.24 -11.09 6.80
C VAL A 165 26.31 -9.99 6.79
N ALA A 166 27.29 -10.08 5.89
CA ALA A 166 28.31 -9.04 5.71
C ALA A 166 27.69 -7.70 5.29
N MET A 167 26.70 -7.70 4.39
CA MET A 167 26.00 -6.48 3.98
C MET A 167 25.17 -5.87 5.11
N MET A 168 24.51 -6.69 5.93
CA MET A 168 23.79 -6.24 7.11
C MET A 168 24.72 -5.65 8.17
N GLN A 169 25.88 -6.27 8.40
CA GLN A 169 26.91 -5.74 9.31
C GLN A 169 27.48 -4.41 8.80
N GLN A 170 27.80 -4.32 7.51
CA GLN A 170 28.33 -3.10 6.91
C GLN A 170 27.32 -1.94 6.96
N ARG A 171 26.02 -2.24 6.86
CA ARG A 171 24.94 -1.24 6.96
C ARG A 171 24.65 -0.84 8.42
N GLY A 172 24.84 -1.76 9.37
CA GLY A 172 24.60 -1.53 10.80
C GLY A 172 25.70 -0.72 11.51
N GLN A 173 26.95 -0.82 11.05
CA GLN A 173 28.10 -0.18 11.70
C GLN A 173 27.95 1.35 11.80
N GLY A 174 27.71 2.05 10.70
CA GLY A 174 27.67 3.52 10.72
C GLY A 174 26.42 4.12 11.40
N ALA A 175 25.29 3.41 11.36
CA ALA A 175 24.04 3.90 11.98
C ALA A 175 24.05 3.75 13.50
N PHE A 176 24.64 2.66 13.99
CA PHE A 176 24.75 2.40 15.43
C PHE A 176 25.78 3.31 16.10
N GLU A 177 26.90 3.56 15.44
CA GLU A 177 27.99 4.40 15.96
C GLU A 177 27.58 5.87 16.09
N GLY A 178 26.80 6.40 15.13
CA GLY A 178 26.20 7.73 15.25
C GLY A 178 25.17 7.85 16.38
N MET A 179 24.38 6.78 16.62
CA MET A 179 23.44 6.72 17.75
C MET A 179 24.18 6.65 19.09
N LEU A 180 25.24 5.83 19.19
CA LEU A 180 26.06 5.71 20.39
C LEU A 180 26.81 7.01 20.69
N SER A 181 27.39 7.66 19.68
CA SER A 181 28.06 8.95 19.84
C SER A 181 27.09 10.03 20.34
N SER A 182 25.87 10.08 19.80
CA SER A 182 24.83 11.00 20.28
C SER A 182 24.41 10.70 21.73
N LEU A 183 24.33 9.43 22.10
CA LEU A 183 24.00 9.00 23.46
C LEU A 183 25.13 9.30 24.45
N ALA A 184 26.37 8.98 24.10
CA ALA A 184 27.56 9.28 24.88
C ALA A 184 27.71 10.79 25.11
N SER A 185 27.50 11.59 24.06
CA SER A 185 27.50 13.06 24.15
C SER A 185 26.40 13.59 25.07
N LYS A 186 25.22 12.95 25.08
CA LYS A 186 24.10 13.35 25.94
C LYS A 186 24.35 13.03 27.42
N TYR A 187 25.14 12.00 27.71
CA TYR A 187 25.46 11.55 29.06
C TYR A 187 26.90 11.88 29.50
N GLY A 188 27.66 12.64 28.70
CA GLY A 188 28.99 13.15 29.05
C GLY A 188 30.05 12.07 29.24
N ILE A 189 29.98 10.98 28.48
CA ILE A 189 30.98 9.91 28.53
C ILE A 189 32.07 10.23 27.51
N ASP A 190 33.07 11.00 27.93
CA ASP A 190 34.33 11.18 27.19
C ASP A 190 35.30 10.02 27.54
N ASP A 191 36.28 9.77 26.66
CA ASP A 191 37.21 8.60 26.66
C ASP A 191 37.93 8.33 28.00
N GLU A 192 37.99 9.32 28.90
CA GLU A 192 38.63 9.27 30.23
C GLU A 192 37.67 8.87 31.38
N GLY A 193 36.40 8.61 31.09
CA GLY A 193 35.35 8.36 32.09
C GLY A 193 34.79 6.94 32.11
N PHE A 194 35.45 5.96 31.48
CA PHE A 194 34.96 4.59 31.44
C PHE A 194 35.08 3.93 32.84
N PRO A 195 33.98 3.62 33.55
CA PRO A 195 34.08 2.76 34.73
C PRO A 195 34.66 1.40 34.28
N PRO A 196 35.50 0.74 35.11
CA PRO A 196 36.20 -0.48 34.70
C PRO A 196 35.20 -1.45 34.06
N GLU A 197 35.60 -2.04 32.92
CA GLU A 197 34.77 -2.99 32.19
C GLU A 197 34.08 -3.93 33.18
N PRO A 198 32.74 -4.07 33.11
CA PRO A 198 32.02 -4.99 34.00
C PRO A 198 32.69 -6.36 33.87
N THR A 199 32.95 -6.98 35.03
CA THR A 199 33.67 -8.25 35.07
C THR A 199 32.94 -9.28 34.21
N ASP A 200 33.68 -10.19 33.58
CA ASP A 200 33.12 -11.14 32.60
C ASP A 200 31.93 -11.93 33.18
N GLU A 201 31.93 -12.20 34.49
CA GLU A 201 30.81 -12.82 35.22
C GLU A 201 29.53 -11.97 35.24
N GLU A 202 29.65 -10.66 35.44
CA GLU A 202 28.50 -9.73 35.46
C GLU A 202 27.90 -9.57 34.07
N PHE A 203 28.74 -9.61 33.04
CA PHE A 203 28.32 -9.55 31.64
C PHE A 203 27.60 -10.85 31.21
N GLU A 204 28.12 -12.01 31.62
CA GLU A 204 27.46 -13.30 31.41
C GLU A 204 26.10 -13.37 32.11
N ALA A 205 26.01 -12.87 33.35
CA ALA A 205 24.74 -12.81 34.08
C ALA A 205 23.71 -11.91 33.37
N ALA A 206 24.15 -10.79 32.77
CA ALA A 206 23.27 -9.92 31.98
C ALA A 206 22.75 -10.61 30.70
N ARG A 207 23.62 -11.37 30.01
CA ARG A 207 23.21 -12.20 28.86
C ARG A 207 22.18 -13.25 29.25
N GLN A 208 22.41 -13.95 30.37
CA GLN A 208 21.49 -14.97 30.87
C GLN A 208 20.11 -14.38 31.23
N ARG A 209 20.06 -13.17 31.81
CA ARG A 209 18.81 -12.46 32.11
C ARG A 209 17.99 -12.13 30.85
N ILE A 210 18.65 -11.67 29.79
CA ILE A 210 17.97 -11.32 28.54
C ILE A 210 17.44 -12.58 27.85
N HIS A 211 18.22 -13.66 27.83
CA HIS A 211 17.77 -14.95 27.30
C HIS A 211 16.57 -15.52 28.06
N ALA A 212 16.57 -15.43 29.40
CA ALA A 212 15.44 -15.86 30.23
C ALA A 212 14.17 -15.03 29.97
N ASN A 213 14.31 -13.72 29.75
CA ASN A 213 13.16 -12.85 29.46
C ASN A 213 12.59 -13.07 28.05
N LYS A 214 13.43 -13.47 27.09
CA LYS A 214 13.00 -13.83 25.72
C LYS A 214 12.21 -15.14 25.68
N SER A 215 12.49 -16.08 26.59
CA SER A 215 11.72 -17.33 26.74
C SER A 215 10.39 -17.18 27.48
N GLY A 216 10.12 -16.03 28.12
CA GLY A 216 8.89 -15.78 28.89
C GLY A 216 7.79 -15.00 28.17
N GLY A 217 8.04 -14.54 26.94
CA GLY A 217 7.15 -13.64 26.17
C GLY A 217 5.97 -14.29 25.46
N SER A 218 5.39 -15.37 25.99
CA SER A 218 4.14 -15.96 25.50
C SER A 218 3.28 -16.44 26.67
N SER A 219 2.65 -15.51 27.38
CA SER A 219 1.35 -15.70 28.04
C SER A 219 0.97 -14.47 28.87
N GLY A 220 -0.30 -14.08 28.84
CA GLY A 220 -0.92 -13.39 29.97
C GLY A 220 -1.19 -11.89 29.82
N SER A 221 -2.20 -11.56 29.01
CA SER A 221 -3.01 -10.37 29.27
C SER A 221 -3.61 -10.46 30.68
N LYS A 222 -3.20 -9.59 31.61
CA LYS A 222 -3.99 -9.31 32.82
C LYS A 222 -3.72 -7.90 33.38
N LYS A 223 -4.68 -7.02 33.08
CA LYS A 223 -5.41 -6.15 34.02
C LYS A 223 -4.54 -5.44 35.06
N ARG A 224 -4.10 -4.21 34.75
CA ARG A 224 -3.64 -3.25 35.76
C ARG A 224 -4.86 -2.72 36.52
N GLN A 225 -4.95 -3.16 37.78
CA GLN A 225 -5.84 -2.68 38.82
C GLN A 225 -5.35 -1.30 39.28
N SER A 226 -6.16 -0.27 39.06
CA SER A 226 -5.98 1.05 39.68
C SER A 226 -6.48 0.99 41.13
N GLY A 227 -5.65 1.40 42.07
CA GLY A 227 -6.00 1.46 43.49
C GLY A 227 -5.14 2.47 44.24
N GLY A 228 -5.82 3.39 44.91
CA GLY A 228 -5.28 4.34 45.89
C GLY A 228 -5.20 5.77 45.35
N GLY A 229 -5.89 6.77 45.89
CA GLY A 229 -6.69 6.89 47.10
C GLY A 229 -6.71 8.37 47.51
N GLY A 230 -7.88 8.90 47.84
CA GLY A 230 -8.03 10.29 48.30
C GLY A 230 -9.46 10.53 48.78
N GLY A 231 -9.70 10.33 50.07
CA GLY A 231 -11.00 10.46 50.71
C GLY A 231 -11.31 11.88 51.20
N GLY A 232 -12.61 12.18 51.31
CA GLY A 232 -13.19 13.33 52.00
C GLY A 232 -14.73 13.21 52.05
N PRO A 233 -15.42 13.62 53.13
CA PRO A 233 -16.46 12.78 53.74
C PRO A 233 -17.92 13.27 53.57
N GLY A 234 -18.85 12.33 53.76
CA GLY A 234 -19.97 12.50 54.70
C GLY A 234 -21.29 13.11 54.18
N GLY A 235 -22.14 12.29 53.57
CA GLY A 235 -23.57 12.58 53.42
C GLY A 235 -24.39 12.00 54.57
N GLN A 236 -25.16 12.84 55.27
CA GLN A 236 -26.25 12.41 56.16
C GLN A 236 -27.60 12.70 55.50
N LYS A 237 -28.33 11.64 55.12
CA LYS A 237 -29.78 11.69 54.87
C LYS A 237 -30.50 11.50 56.21
N LYS A 238 -31.37 12.43 56.58
CA LYS A 238 -32.45 12.17 57.55
C LYS A 238 -33.80 12.22 56.83
N GLN A 239 -34.47 11.08 56.87
CA GLN A 239 -35.91 10.94 56.66
C GLN A 239 -36.65 11.64 57.80
N GLN A 240 -37.76 12.30 57.52
CA GLN A 240 -38.80 12.51 58.53
C GLN A 240 -40.19 12.25 57.94
N LYS A 241 -40.92 11.40 58.66
CA LYS A 241 -42.28 10.95 58.45
C LYS A 241 -43.28 12.00 58.96
N LYS A 242 -44.43 12.07 58.26
CA LYS A 242 -45.85 12.18 58.70
C LYS A 242 -46.26 13.01 59.95
N LYS A 243 -47.48 13.57 59.78
CA LYS A 243 -48.43 14.21 60.71
C LYS A 243 -48.20 15.73 60.78
N LYS A 244 -49.20 16.59 60.54
CA LYS A 244 -50.64 16.51 60.78
C LYS A 244 -51.36 17.42 59.78
#